data_AF-A0A7S2DTF8-F1
#
_entry.id   AF-A0A7S2DTF8-F1
#
_cell.length_a   1.000
_cell.length_b   1.000
_cell.length_c   1.000
_cell.angle_alpha   90.00
_cell.angle_beta   90.00
_cell.angle_gamma   90.00
#
_symmetry.space_group_name_H-M   'P 1'
#
loop_
_entity.id
_entity.type
_entity.pdbx_description
1 polymer ?
#
loop_
_entity_poly.entity_id
_entity_poly.type
_entity_poly.pdbx_seq_one_letter_code
_entity_poly.pdbx_strand_id
1 'polypeptide(L)'
;SELQARVKNLEEVETRPCGLDGKEETDAGVTKLTAELEQIWRDKMGDIAEFDERELIGDWELVYSTSAKYRRWQAVLNAEKFIKGGVVDGLVQNFAIDPITQAKEYDMEELFLREDEELGMRAFGSWSVGLSSNVVTGDDDLVLKLQLSSIEYDTEEDDVEPAEKKLLDSQMVRTFCYSFIAYVDSDIRIMRTGLSSQSVFIYQRMADKAS
;
A
#
# COMPACT_ATOMS: atom_id res chain seq x y z
N SER A 1 -3.91 18.26 -3.44
CA SER A 1 -2.64 18.52 -4.16
C SER A 1 -2.83 18.32 -5.67
N GLU A 2 -1.87 18.75 -6.50
CA GLU A 2 -1.89 18.46 -7.96
C GLU A 2 -1.88 16.95 -8.23
N LEU A 3 -1.14 16.17 -7.43
CA LEU A 3 -1.15 14.71 -7.49
C LEU A 3 -2.54 14.12 -7.21
N GLN A 4 -3.23 14.55 -6.16
CA GLN A 4 -4.60 14.08 -5.86
C GLN A 4 -5.56 14.38 -7.00
N ALA A 5 -5.51 15.59 -7.57
CA ALA A 5 -6.37 15.94 -8.71
C ALA A 5 -6.05 15.04 -9.92
N ARG A 6 -4.78 14.70 -10.14
CA ARG A 6 -4.36 13.79 -11.21
C ARG A 6 -4.82 12.36 -10.96
N VAL A 7 -4.61 11.82 -9.75
CA VAL A 7 -5.05 10.47 -9.38
C VAL A 7 -6.56 10.37 -9.52
N LYS A 8 -7.32 11.33 -9.00
CA LYS A 8 -8.78 11.37 -9.15
C LYS A 8 -9.24 11.38 -10.61
N ASN A 9 -8.60 12.20 -11.45
CA ASN A 9 -8.91 12.21 -12.88
C ASN A 9 -8.59 10.87 -13.56
N LEU A 10 -7.58 10.14 -13.09
CA LEU A 10 -7.25 8.81 -13.61
C LEU A 10 -8.27 7.78 -13.12
N GLU A 11 -8.69 7.83 -11.85
CA GLU A 11 -9.77 6.98 -11.31
C GLU A 11 -11.10 7.17 -12.05
N GLU A 12 -11.38 8.38 -12.57
CA GLU A 12 -12.58 8.64 -13.39
C GLU A 12 -12.48 8.08 -14.83
N VAL A 13 -11.28 7.81 -15.33
CA VAL A 13 -11.03 7.38 -16.72
C VAL A 13 -10.66 5.90 -16.81
N GLU A 14 -9.99 5.38 -15.80
CA GLU A 14 -9.59 3.98 -15.67
C GLU A 14 -10.74 3.18 -15.06
N THR A 15 -11.04 2.02 -15.64
CA THR A 15 -12.24 1.24 -15.27
C THR A 15 -11.99 0.27 -14.12
N ARG A 16 -10.73 -0.03 -13.82
CA ARG A 16 -10.31 -0.94 -12.77
C ARG A 16 -9.65 -0.15 -11.62
N PRO A 17 -9.87 -0.59 -10.37
CA PRO A 17 -9.40 0.11 -9.18
C PRO A 17 -7.88 0.11 -9.07
N CYS A 18 -7.34 0.89 -8.14
CA CYS A 18 -5.93 0.90 -7.75
C CYS A 18 -4.95 1.13 -8.91
N GLY A 19 -5.38 1.75 -10.01
CA GLY A 19 -4.59 1.94 -11.23
C GLY A 19 -4.26 0.64 -11.97
N LEU A 20 -5.11 -0.39 -11.88
CA LEU A 20 -4.90 -1.68 -12.56
C LEU A 20 -4.94 -1.58 -14.09
N ASP A 21 -5.62 -0.56 -14.64
CA ASP A 21 -5.67 -0.27 -16.08
C ASP A 21 -4.59 0.70 -16.57
N GLY A 22 -3.78 1.23 -15.64
CA GLY A 22 -2.80 2.26 -15.95
C GLY A 22 -1.76 1.81 -16.99
N LYS A 23 -1.25 2.79 -17.74
CA LYS A 23 -0.30 2.61 -18.84
C LYS A 23 0.94 3.47 -18.62
N GLU A 24 2.02 3.16 -19.32
CA GLU A 24 3.27 3.93 -19.21
C GLU A 24 3.04 5.43 -19.46
N GLU A 25 2.16 5.80 -20.39
CA GLU A 25 1.85 7.20 -20.68
C GLU A 25 1.10 7.91 -19.55
N THR A 26 0.19 7.23 -18.85
CA THR A 26 -0.53 7.80 -17.69
C THR A 26 0.38 7.85 -16.46
N ASP A 27 1.18 6.81 -16.27
CA ASP A 27 2.11 6.64 -15.14
C ASP A 27 3.26 7.65 -15.15
N ALA A 28 3.72 8.09 -16.31
CA ALA A 28 4.82 9.06 -16.41
C ALA A 28 4.50 10.37 -15.67
N GLY A 29 3.25 10.84 -15.76
CA GLY A 29 2.79 12.02 -15.04
C GLY A 29 2.73 11.80 -13.53
N VAL A 30 2.21 10.65 -13.10
CA VAL A 30 2.12 10.27 -11.68
C VAL A 30 3.51 10.14 -11.07
N THR A 31 4.41 9.42 -11.75
CA THR A 31 5.80 9.20 -11.34
C THR A 31 6.55 10.52 -11.17
N LYS A 32 6.39 11.44 -12.12
CA LYS A 32 7.01 12.77 -12.05
C LYS A 32 6.53 13.56 -10.84
N LEU A 33 5.22 13.64 -10.62
CA LEU A 33 4.64 14.38 -9.49
C LEU A 33 5.04 13.76 -8.15
N THR A 34 5.11 12.44 -8.05
CA THR A 34 5.60 11.75 -6.85
C THR A 34 7.04 12.12 -6.54
N ALA A 35 7.93 12.16 -7.55
CA ALA A 35 9.33 12.53 -7.34
C ALA A 35 9.48 14.00 -6.89
N GLU A 36 8.67 14.90 -7.46
CA GLU A 36 8.64 16.31 -7.03
C GLU A 36 8.15 16.46 -5.58
N LEU A 37 7.11 15.71 -5.19
CA LEU A 37 6.61 15.70 -3.81
C LEU A 37 7.61 15.09 -2.83
N GLU A 38 8.30 14.00 -3.19
CA GLU A 38 9.35 13.41 -2.37
C GLU A 38 10.45 14.44 -2.08
N GLN A 39 10.90 15.18 -3.10
CA GLN A 39 11.90 16.23 -2.91
C GLN A 39 11.40 17.35 -1.98
N ILE A 40 10.19 17.87 -2.23
CA ILE A 40 9.61 18.93 -1.39
C ILE A 40 9.45 18.49 0.06
N TRP A 41 9.04 17.23 0.28
CA TRP A 41 8.85 16.67 1.61
C TRP A 41 10.19 16.53 2.34
N ARG A 42 11.22 16.00 1.68
CA ARG A 42 12.57 15.91 2.24
C ARG A 42 13.15 17.27 2.62
N ASP A 43 12.98 18.27 1.75
CA ASP A 43 13.46 19.64 2.01
C ASP A 43 12.78 20.27 3.24
N LYS A 44 11.52 19.90 3.53
CA LYS A 44 10.74 20.41 4.68
C LYS A 44 10.98 19.63 5.97
N MET A 45 11.13 18.32 5.87
CA MET A 45 11.25 17.42 7.01
C MET A 45 12.57 17.64 7.77
N GLY A 46 13.62 18.07 7.07
CA GLY A 46 14.94 18.24 7.67
C GLY A 46 15.62 16.89 7.86
N ASP A 47 15.85 16.48 9.10
CA ASP A 47 16.46 15.18 9.40
C ASP A 47 15.42 14.05 9.30
N ILE A 48 15.57 13.19 8.29
CA ILE A 48 14.67 12.05 8.06
C ILE A 48 14.68 11.05 9.23
N ALA A 49 15.73 11.04 10.05
CA ALA A 49 15.82 10.21 11.26
C ALA A 49 14.85 10.63 12.36
N GLU A 50 14.33 11.86 12.30
CA GLU A 50 13.38 12.40 13.30
C GLU A 50 11.91 12.18 12.90
N PHE A 51 11.63 11.34 11.90
CA PHE A 51 10.26 11.02 11.48
C PHE A 51 9.37 10.56 12.65
N ASP A 52 8.21 11.22 12.84
CA ASP A 52 7.20 10.73 13.76
C ASP A 52 6.36 9.65 13.07
N GLU A 53 6.66 8.39 13.37
CA GLU A 53 5.94 7.25 12.84
C GLU A 53 4.44 7.23 13.16
N ARG A 54 3.98 8.03 14.13
CA ARG A 54 2.55 8.23 14.40
C ARG A 54 1.80 8.84 13.22
N GLU A 55 2.50 9.52 12.31
CA GLU A 55 1.90 10.00 11.06
C GLU A 55 1.33 8.87 10.21
N LEU A 56 1.78 7.62 10.40
CA LEU A 56 1.27 6.46 9.68
C LEU A 56 -0.01 5.86 10.27
N ILE A 57 -0.36 6.17 11.52
CA ILE A 57 -1.51 5.56 12.22
C ILE A 57 -2.81 5.87 11.48
N GLY A 58 -3.70 4.88 11.39
CA GLY A 58 -5.02 4.99 10.78
C GLY A 58 -5.20 4.10 9.55
N ASP A 59 -6.34 4.27 8.89
CA ASP A 59 -6.73 3.52 7.70
C ASP A 59 -6.28 4.21 6.41
N TRP A 60 -5.68 3.43 5.52
CA TRP A 60 -5.10 3.89 4.26
C TRP A 60 -5.59 3.03 3.11
N GLU A 61 -6.33 3.62 2.18
CA GLU A 61 -6.83 2.98 0.98
C GLU A 61 -5.85 3.18 -0.18
N LEU A 62 -5.51 2.13 -0.91
CA LEU A 62 -4.71 2.21 -2.12
C LEU A 62 -5.55 2.79 -3.26
N VAL A 63 -5.27 4.03 -3.65
CA VAL A 63 -6.00 4.71 -4.73
C VAL A 63 -5.35 4.51 -6.09
N TYR A 64 -4.02 4.35 -6.15
CA TYR A 64 -3.32 4.16 -7.42
C TYR A 64 -1.97 3.48 -7.27
N SER A 65 -1.61 2.62 -8.23
CA SER A 65 -0.26 2.06 -8.35
C SER A 65 0.27 2.10 -9.78
N THR A 66 1.56 2.44 -9.90
CA THR A 66 2.33 2.32 -11.16
C THR A 66 3.11 1.00 -11.23
N SER A 67 2.95 0.11 -10.24
CA SER A 67 3.71 -1.13 -10.16
C SER A 67 3.23 -2.14 -11.21
N ALA A 68 4.03 -2.33 -12.27
CA ALA A 68 3.77 -3.37 -13.27
C ALA A 68 3.65 -4.77 -12.64
N LYS A 69 4.33 -5.00 -11.51
CA LYS A 69 4.21 -6.23 -10.76
C LYS A 69 2.84 -6.32 -10.08
N TYR A 70 2.39 -5.28 -9.39
CA TYR A 70 1.04 -5.25 -8.82
C TYR A 70 -0.02 -5.46 -9.90
N ARG A 71 0.07 -4.78 -11.06
CA ARG A 71 -0.88 -4.98 -12.17
C ARG A 71 -0.89 -6.40 -12.74
N ARG A 72 0.27 -7.07 -12.77
CA ARG A 72 0.38 -8.45 -13.23
C ARG A 72 -0.30 -9.43 -12.26
N TRP A 73 -0.07 -9.26 -10.96
CA TRP A 73 -0.58 -10.16 -9.94
C TRP A 73 -2.00 -9.81 -9.48
N GLN A 74 -2.38 -8.55 -9.65
CA GLN A 74 -3.63 -7.89 -9.27
C GLN A 74 -3.91 -7.89 -7.76
N ALA A 75 -3.25 -8.76 -7.00
CA ALA A 75 -3.30 -8.84 -5.54
C ALA A 75 -1.89 -8.98 -4.95
N VAL A 76 -1.70 -8.45 -3.73
CA VAL A 76 -0.51 -8.61 -2.91
C VAL A 76 -0.45 -10.01 -2.31
N LEU A 77 -1.57 -10.50 -1.77
CA LEU A 77 -1.71 -11.77 -1.07
C LEU A 77 -1.98 -12.95 -2.02
N ASN A 78 -1.81 -12.76 -3.33
CA ASN A 78 -1.97 -13.82 -4.35
C ASN A 78 -3.34 -14.52 -4.23
N ALA A 79 -4.39 -13.71 -4.17
CA ALA A 79 -5.76 -14.13 -3.88
C ALA A 79 -6.39 -15.07 -4.91
N GLU A 80 -5.91 -15.09 -6.16
CA GLU A 80 -6.45 -15.94 -7.25
C GLU A 80 -6.57 -17.42 -6.85
N LYS A 81 -5.69 -17.92 -5.97
CA LYS A 81 -5.73 -19.30 -5.49
C LYS A 81 -6.93 -19.59 -4.57
N PHE A 82 -7.39 -18.59 -3.83
CA PHE A 82 -8.38 -18.71 -2.76
C PHE A 82 -9.73 -18.13 -3.19
N ILE A 83 -9.72 -16.93 -3.76
CA ILE A 83 -10.88 -16.20 -4.25
C ILE A 83 -10.96 -16.38 -5.78
N LYS A 84 -11.49 -17.52 -6.21
CA LYS A 84 -11.58 -17.86 -7.64
C LYS A 84 -12.59 -16.98 -8.35
N GLY A 85 -12.17 -16.36 -9.45
CA GLY A 85 -13.04 -15.48 -10.24
C GLY A 85 -13.37 -14.15 -9.56
N GLY A 86 -12.80 -13.87 -8.37
CA GLY A 86 -12.88 -12.55 -7.75
C GLY A 86 -12.06 -11.53 -8.53
N VAL A 87 -12.64 -10.35 -8.73
CA VAL A 87 -11.97 -9.19 -9.32
C VAL A 87 -11.62 -8.24 -8.19
N VAL A 88 -10.37 -7.82 -8.13
CA VAL A 88 -9.88 -6.86 -7.11
C VAL A 88 -10.71 -5.60 -7.17
N ASP A 89 -11.17 -5.15 -6.01
CA ASP A 89 -11.97 -3.94 -5.81
C ASP A 89 -11.21 -2.88 -5.03
N GLY A 90 -10.40 -3.29 -4.05
CA GLY A 90 -9.65 -2.35 -3.22
C GLY A 90 -8.58 -3.02 -2.37
N LEU A 91 -7.73 -2.18 -1.76
CA LEU A 91 -6.76 -2.60 -0.75
C LEU A 91 -6.72 -1.53 0.35
N VAL A 92 -6.96 -1.94 1.59
CA VAL A 92 -6.89 -1.08 2.77
C VAL A 92 -5.80 -1.58 3.70
N GLN A 93 -5.10 -0.65 4.35
CA GLN A 93 -4.12 -0.91 5.39
C GLN A 93 -4.47 -0.13 6.65
N ASN A 94 -4.45 -0.81 7.80
CA ASN A 94 -4.54 -0.19 9.11
C ASN A 94 -3.19 -0.25 9.81
N PHE A 95 -2.78 0.88 10.38
CA PHE A 95 -1.63 0.96 11.28
C PHE A 95 -2.11 1.41 12.65
N ALA A 96 -1.86 0.59 13.66
CA ALA A 96 -2.22 0.89 15.04
C ALA A 96 -1.00 0.79 15.96
N ILE A 97 -1.08 1.50 17.09
CA ILE A 97 -0.19 1.33 18.23
C ILE A 97 -1.08 1.02 19.44
N ASP A 98 -0.92 -0.18 20.01
CA ASP A 98 -1.66 -0.57 21.18
C ASP A 98 -1.33 0.39 22.35
N PRO A 99 -2.32 1.02 22.98
CA PRO A 99 -2.08 2.09 23.95
C PRO A 99 -1.41 1.59 25.24
N ILE A 100 -1.46 0.29 25.54
CA ILE A 100 -0.98 -0.29 26.79
C ILE A 100 0.45 -0.84 26.61
N THR A 101 0.62 -1.71 25.63
CA THR A 101 1.84 -2.45 25.32
C THR A 101 2.77 -1.67 24.39
N GLN A 102 2.27 -0.63 23.72
CA GLN A 102 2.95 0.09 22.65
C GLN A 102 3.34 -0.82 21.47
N ALA A 103 2.67 -1.97 21.33
CA ALA A 103 2.85 -2.86 20.20
C ALA A 103 2.35 -2.20 18.92
N LYS A 104 3.14 -2.30 17.84
CA LYS A 104 2.79 -1.79 16.52
C LYS A 104 2.07 -2.88 15.74
N GLU A 105 0.78 -2.71 15.57
CA GLU A 105 -0.11 -3.67 14.93
C GLU A 105 -0.43 -3.21 13.52
N TYR A 106 -0.46 -4.17 12.59
CA TYR A 106 -0.71 -3.93 11.18
C TYR A 106 -1.75 -4.91 10.68
N ASP A 107 -2.79 -4.37 10.06
CA ASP A 107 -3.82 -5.14 9.37
C ASP A 107 -3.91 -4.66 7.92
N MET A 108 -4.23 -5.59 7.02
CA MET A 108 -4.45 -5.32 5.61
C MET A 108 -5.62 -6.14 5.11
N GLU A 109 -6.45 -5.53 4.28
CA GLU A 109 -7.55 -6.21 3.62
C GLU A 109 -7.48 -5.92 2.12
N GLU A 110 -7.49 -6.97 1.31
CA GLU A 110 -7.74 -6.89 -0.12
C GLU A 110 -9.20 -7.31 -0.36
N LEU A 111 -9.97 -6.45 -1.00
CA LEU A 111 -11.38 -6.67 -1.32
C LEU A 111 -11.52 -7.16 -2.76
N PHE A 112 -12.42 -8.11 -2.96
CA PHE A 112 -12.70 -8.73 -4.26
C PHE A 112 -14.20 -8.81 -4.48
N LEU A 113 -14.64 -8.40 -5.68
CA LEU A 113 -16.00 -8.59 -6.15
C LEU A 113 -16.10 -9.87 -6.97
N ARG A 114 -17.08 -10.71 -6.66
CA ARG A 114 -17.44 -11.89 -7.44
C ARG A 114 -18.95 -11.92 -7.63
N GLU A 115 -19.37 -11.73 -8.87
CA GLU A 115 -20.79 -11.57 -9.20
C GLU A 115 -21.38 -10.38 -8.41
N ASP A 116 -22.09 -10.65 -7.31
CA ASP A 116 -22.66 -9.64 -6.40
C ASP A 116 -22.16 -9.81 -4.94
N GLU A 117 -21.15 -10.65 -4.71
CA GLU A 117 -20.55 -10.93 -3.39
C GLU A 117 -19.23 -10.18 -3.23
N GLU A 118 -19.02 -9.63 -2.03
CA GLU A 118 -17.76 -9.05 -1.59
C GLU A 118 -17.01 -10.09 -0.74
N LEU A 119 -15.80 -10.43 -1.16
CA LEU A 119 -14.92 -11.39 -0.48
C LEU A 119 -13.62 -10.67 -0.11
N GLY A 120 -13.13 -10.91 1.10
CA GLY A 120 -11.90 -10.34 1.61
C GLY A 120 -10.78 -11.36 1.72
N MET A 121 -9.55 -10.87 1.54
CA MET A 121 -8.34 -11.55 1.95
C MET A 121 -7.56 -10.65 2.91
N ARG A 122 -7.33 -11.12 4.13
CA ARG A 122 -6.83 -10.29 5.23
C ARG A 122 -5.48 -10.79 5.71
N ALA A 123 -4.57 -9.87 5.98
CA ALA A 123 -3.26 -10.18 6.56
C ALA A 123 -3.01 -9.35 7.80
N PHE A 124 -2.48 -10.00 8.83
CA PHE A 124 -2.22 -9.41 10.15
C PHE A 124 -0.75 -9.49 10.47
N GLY A 125 -0.24 -8.58 11.28
CA GLY A 125 1.16 -8.55 11.63
C GLY A 125 1.58 -7.34 12.46
N SER A 126 2.85 -6.99 12.33
CA SER A 126 3.42 -5.80 12.92
C SER A 126 4.12 -4.94 11.88
N TRP A 127 4.36 -3.69 12.23
CA TRP A 127 5.07 -2.75 11.36
C TRP A 127 6.19 -2.03 12.11
N SER A 128 7.19 -1.57 11.37
CA SER A 128 8.26 -0.74 11.90
C SER A 128 8.79 0.17 10.81
N VAL A 129 9.28 1.34 11.24
CA VAL A 129 9.96 2.28 10.37
C VAL A 129 11.44 2.29 10.71
N GLY A 130 12.30 2.41 9.71
CA GLY A 130 13.73 2.58 9.90
C GLY A 130 14.36 3.28 8.71
N LEU A 131 15.68 3.41 8.75
CA LEU A 131 16.45 4.02 7.67
C LEU A 131 17.15 2.96 6.83
N SER A 132 17.34 3.26 5.54
CA SER A 132 18.19 2.50 4.64
C SER A 132 18.92 3.47 3.71
N SER A 133 20.23 3.33 3.62
CA SER A 133 21.02 4.16 2.73
C SER A 133 20.68 3.91 1.26
N ASN A 134 20.37 4.97 0.54
CA ASN A 134 20.11 4.96 -0.89
C ASN A 134 21.43 5.11 -1.64
N VAL A 135 21.87 4.02 -2.28
CA VAL A 135 23.14 4.03 -3.02
C VAL A 135 23.11 4.85 -4.31
N VAL A 136 21.92 5.27 -4.78
CA VAL A 136 21.75 6.06 -6.00
C VAL A 136 21.90 7.55 -5.70
N THR A 137 21.25 8.03 -4.64
CA THR A 137 21.28 9.44 -4.24
C THR A 137 22.40 9.76 -3.26
N GLY A 138 22.81 8.78 -2.45
CA GLY A 138 23.76 8.95 -1.34
C GLY A 138 23.11 9.35 -0.01
N ASP A 139 21.79 9.56 0.01
CA ASP A 139 21.02 9.95 1.19
C ASP A 139 20.38 8.73 1.87
N ASP A 140 19.88 8.88 3.09
CA ASP A 140 19.06 7.85 3.73
C ASP A 140 17.60 7.93 3.27
N ASP A 141 17.00 6.76 3.04
CA ASP A 141 15.57 6.60 2.78
C ASP A 141 14.85 6.07 4.02
N LEU A 142 13.63 6.57 4.24
CA LEU A 142 12.72 6.03 5.23
C LEU A 142 12.09 4.74 4.69
N VAL A 143 12.20 3.65 5.44
CA VAL A 143 11.72 2.31 5.07
C VAL A 143 10.61 1.87 6.01
N LEU A 144 9.47 1.49 5.44
CA LEU A 144 8.42 0.77 6.12
C LEU A 144 8.64 -0.74 5.95
N LYS A 145 8.74 -1.45 7.09
CA LYS A 145 8.87 -2.90 7.14
C LYS A 145 7.63 -3.50 7.79
N LEU A 146 6.92 -4.34 7.04
CA LEU A 146 5.76 -5.09 7.49
C LEU A 146 6.18 -6.54 7.80
N GLN A 147 5.74 -7.06 8.93
CA GLN A 147 6.01 -8.41 9.39
C GLN A 147 4.68 -9.14 9.57
N LEU A 148 4.19 -9.71 8.47
CA LEU A 148 2.94 -10.46 8.45
C LEU A 148 3.11 -11.79 9.20
N SER A 149 2.14 -12.13 10.04
CA SER A 149 2.13 -13.31 10.90
C SER A 149 1.06 -14.33 10.49
N SER A 150 -0.07 -13.87 9.98
CA SER A 150 -1.17 -14.68 9.48
C SER A 150 -1.85 -14.04 8.28
N ILE A 151 -2.50 -14.88 7.49
CA ILE A 151 -3.35 -14.49 6.36
C ILE A 151 -4.61 -15.36 6.44
N GLU A 152 -5.77 -14.76 6.21
CA GLU A 152 -7.07 -15.44 6.11
C GLU A 152 -7.84 -14.95 4.89
N TYR A 153 -8.86 -15.69 4.48
CA TYR A 153 -9.70 -15.36 3.34
C TYR A 153 -11.13 -15.80 3.57
N ASP A 154 -12.06 -15.10 2.92
CA ASP A 154 -13.48 -15.47 2.88
C ASP A 154 -13.71 -16.61 1.87
N THR A 155 -14.50 -17.60 2.26
CA THR A 155 -14.91 -18.73 1.43
C THR A 155 -16.27 -18.48 0.76
N GLU A 156 -16.64 -19.32 -0.21
CA GLU A 156 -17.97 -19.29 -0.84
C GLU A 156 -19.12 -19.65 0.12
N GLU A 157 -18.80 -20.17 1.31
CA GLU A 157 -19.79 -20.59 2.32
C GLU A 157 -19.92 -19.55 3.45
N ASP A 158 -19.46 -18.31 3.24
CA ASP A 158 -19.39 -17.23 4.24
C ASP A 158 -18.52 -17.55 5.47
N ASP A 159 -17.67 -18.57 5.39
CA ASP A 159 -16.68 -18.90 6.42
C ASP A 159 -15.34 -18.17 6.17
N VAL A 160 -14.60 -17.90 7.25
CA VAL A 160 -13.24 -17.35 7.20
C VAL A 160 -12.22 -18.47 7.46
N GLU A 161 -11.31 -18.69 6.51
CA GLU A 161 -10.30 -19.74 6.61
C GLU A 161 -8.87 -19.19 6.63
N PRO A 162 -7.95 -19.81 7.41
CA PRO A 162 -6.54 -19.43 7.38
C PRO A 162 -5.87 -19.89 6.08
N ALA A 163 -5.13 -18.99 5.43
CA ALA A 163 -4.33 -19.30 4.26
C ALA A 163 -3.03 -20.05 4.62
N GLU A 164 -2.46 -20.76 3.64
CA GLU A 164 -1.19 -21.47 3.81
C GLU A 164 -0.03 -20.51 4.11
N LYS A 165 0.75 -20.77 5.18
CA LYS A 165 1.89 -19.93 5.58
C LYS A 165 2.89 -19.60 4.48
N LYS A 166 3.07 -20.49 3.50
CA LYS A 166 3.99 -20.28 2.36
C LYS A 166 3.63 -19.06 1.50
N LEU A 167 2.41 -18.55 1.63
CA LEU A 167 1.95 -17.33 0.96
C LEU A 167 2.72 -16.09 1.42
N LEU A 168 3.16 -16.08 2.69
CA LEU A 168 3.99 -15.03 3.28
C LEU A 168 5.35 -14.91 2.55
N ASP A 169 5.81 -16.00 1.93
CA ASP A 169 7.05 -16.04 1.16
C ASP A 169 6.86 -15.65 -0.32
N SER A 170 5.65 -15.27 -0.73
CA SER A 170 5.37 -14.92 -2.12
C SER A 170 6.17 -13.68 -2.53
N GLN A 171 6.49 -13.61 -3.83
CA GLN A 171 7.31 -12.52 -4.33
C GLN A 171 6.61 -11.16 -4.19
N MET A 172 5.29 -11.11 -4.28
CA MET A 172 4.51 -9.87 -4.11
C MET A 172 4.48 -9.42 -2.66
N VAL A 173 4.14 -10.32 -1.73
CA VAL A 173 4.19 -10.04 -0.28
C VAL A 173 5.55 -9.49 0.12
N ARG A 174 6.66 -10.15 -0.27
CA ARG A 174 8.00 -9.64 0.07
C ARG A 174 8.31 -8.26 -0.50
N THR A 175 7.87 -7.98 -1.73
CA THR A 175 8.08 -6.66 -2.36
C THR A 175 7.27 -5.58 -1.67
N PHE A 176 6.07 -5.92 -1.22
CA PHE A 176 5.16 -4.98 -0.60
C PHE A 176 5.51 -4.70 0.88
N CYS A 177 5.91 -5.75 1.61
CA CYS A 177 6.32 -5.67 3.02
C CYS A 177 7.64 -4.93 3.27
N TYR A 178 8.39 -4.61 2.22
CA TYR A 178 9.60 -3.79 2.32
C TYR A 178 9.51 -2.67 1.28
N SER A 179 9.14 -1.47 1.73
CA SER A 179 8.91 -0.32 0.86
C SER A 179 9.50 0.95 1.46
N PHE A 180 9.84 1.90 0.59
CA PHE A 180 10.34 3.21 0.99
C PHE A 180 9.19 4.20 1.03
N ILE A 181 9.09 4.99 2.09
CA ILE A 181 8.14 6.09 2.20
C ILE A 181 8.74 7.26 1.41
N ALA A 182 8.08 7.60 0.30
CA ALA A 182 8.49 8.70 -0.57
C ALA A 182 7.84 10.02 -0.14
N TYR A 183 6.64 9.97 0.43
CA TYR A 183 5.89 11.13 0.89
C TYR A 183 4.84 10.71 1.91
N VAL A 184 4.58 11.54 2.91
CA VAL A 184 3.42 11.40 3.80
C VAL A 184 2.94 12.77 4.27
N ASP A 185 1.62 12.95 4.31
CA ASP A 185 0.94 14.02 5.01
C ASP A 185 -0.35 13.51 5.68
N SER A 186 -1.26 14.41 6.06
CA SER A 186 -2.52 14.02 6.71
C SER A 186 -3.44 13.19 5.82
N ASP A 187 -3.33 13.30 4.49
CA ASP A 187 -4.33 12.76 3.56
C ASP A 187 -3.75 11.76 2.57
N ILE A 188 -2.45 11.84 2.28
CA ILE A 188 -1.76 11.04 1.27
C ILE A 188 -0.51 10.41 1.87
N ARG A 189 -0.28 9.16 1.52
CA ARG A 189 1.01 8.51 1.70
C ARG A 189 1.44 7.85 0.41
N ILE A 190 2.69 8.05 0.02
CA ILE A 190 3.27 7.45 -1.17
C ILE A 190 4.41 6.53 -0.77
N MET A 191 4.34 5.27 -1.22
CA MET A 191 5.38 4.28 -1.05
C MET A 191 5.99 3.92 -2.39
N ARG A 192 7.29 3.62 -2.43
CA ARG A 192 7.97 3.02 -3.60
C ARG A 192 8.61 1.68 -3.25
N THR A 193 8.57 0.73 -4.18
CA THR A 193 9.10 -0.64 -3.95
C THR A 193 10.49 -0.87 -4.56
N GLY A 194 11.30 0.19 -4.58
CA GLY A 194 12.67 0.16 -5.09
C GLY A 194 13.37 1.49 -4.91
N LEU A 195 14.65 1.52 -5.26
CA LEU A 195 15.45 2.75 -5.26
C LEU A 195 15.09 3.67 -6.44
N SER A 196 14.45 3.13 -7.49
CA SER A 196 13.84 3.94 -8.55
C SER A 196 12.43 4.38 -8.13
N SER A 197 12.09 5.63 -8.40
CA SER A 197 10.75 6.20 -8.12
C SER A 197 9.67 5.73 -9.11
N GLN A 198 9.92 4.67 -9.90
CA GLN A 198 9.04 4.23 -10.98
C GLN A 198 7.85 3.40 -10.51
N SER A 199 8.03 2.57 -9.48
CA SER A 199 6.97 1.70 -8.95
C SER A 199 6.48 2.25 -7.62
N VAL A 200 5.36 2.98 -7.67
CA VAL A 200 4.77 3.65 -6.52
C VAL A 200 3.41 3.06 -6.19
N PHE A 201 3.05 3.17 -4.92
CA PHE A 201 1.75 2.87 -4.34
C PHE A 201 1.30 4.13 -3.62
N ILE A 202 0.20 4.72 -4.07
CA ILE A 202 -0.36 5.95 -3.53
C ILE A 202 -1.57 5.56 -2.71
N TYR A 203 -1.52 5.94 -1.43
CA TYR A 203 -2.59 5.70 -0.49
C TYR A 203 -3.24 7.01 -0.11
N GLN A 204 -4.55 6.95 0.10
CA GLN A 204 -5.33 8.02 0.68
C GLN A 204 -5.79 7.61 2.08
N ARG A 205 -5.68 8.53 3.04
CA ARG A 205 -6.22 8.29 4.39
C ARG A 205 -7.74 8.23 4.32
N MET A 206 -8.32 7.17 4.85
CA MET A 206 -9.77 7.07 4.99
C MET A 206 -10.20 7.99 6.12
N ALA A 207 -11.30 8.73 5.93
CA ALA A 207 -11.86 9.50 7.03
C ALA A 207 -12.25 8.53 8.14
N ASP A 208 -11.79 8.79 9.37
CA ASP A 208 -12.28 8.08 10.55
C ASP A 208 -13.82 8.14 10.52
N LYS A 209 -14.47 7.01 10.25
CA LYS A 209 -15.90 6.90 10.52
C LYS A 209 -16.01 7.09 12.02
N ALA A 210 -16.48 8.27 12.42
CA ALA A 210 -16.81 8.55 13.81
C ALA A 210 -17.66 7.39 14.32
N SER A 211 -17.06 6.57 15.17
CA SER A 211 -17.70 5.43 15.84
C SER A 211 -18.57 5.91 16.97
#